data_AF-A0A9Q9BM90-F1
#
_entry.id   AF-A0A9Q9BM90-F1
#
_cell.length_a   1.000
_cell.length_b   1.000
_cell.length_c   1.000
_cell.angle_alpha   90.00
_cell.angle_beta   90.00
_cell.angle_gamma   90.00
#
_symmetry.space_group_name_H-M   'P 1'
#
loop_
_entity.id
_entity.type
_entity.pdbx_description
1 polymer ?
#
loop_
_entity_poly.entity_id
_entity_poly.type
_entity_poly.pdbx_seq_one_letter_code
_entity_poly.pdbx_strand_id
1 'polypeptide(L)'
;MNSFKAAWLDYFRNLVNFTAPITEEAYKNQLWVGRLTILPFILLMFGLTMTSDLNSNGFLFFLVTVILVAIVSYPTEMRMFHMRGKSPLLYQVTHLIFFIAILGYYIYAVMTHQQLTLLAIMLAYLIPSFTTLGNYYFK
;
A
#
# COMPACT_ATOMS: atom_id res chain seq x y z
N MET A 1 -18.47 -12.58 -15.24
CA MET A 1 -18.49 -11.36 -14.41
C MET A 1 -18.72 -11.78 -12.97
N ASN A 2 -17.66 -11.80 -12.15
CA ASN A 2 -17.86 -11.98 -10.71
C ASN A 2 -18.55 -10.71 -10.18
N SER A 3 -19.73 -10.86 -9.58
CA SER A 3 -20.44 -9.72 -9.00
C SER A 3 -19.59 -9.07 -7.91
N PHE A 4 -19.71 -7.74 -7.72
CA PHE A 4 -18.99 -7.02 -6.66
C PHE A 4 -19.18 -7.71 -5.29
N LYS A 5 -20.37 -8.22 -5.01
CA LYS A 5 -20.70 -9.01 -3.82
C LYS A 5 -19.82 -10.26 -3.68
N ALA A 6 -19.55 -10.98 -4.77
CA ALA A 6 -18.67 -12.15 -4.76
C ALA A 6 -17.22 -11.76 -4.48
N ALA A 7 -16.72 -10.67 -5.07
CA ALA A 7 -15.38 -10.15 -4.79
C ALA A 7 -15.23 -9.70 -3.32
N TRP A 8 -16.26 -9.05 -2.78
CA TRP A 8 -16.32 -8.64 -1.38
C TRP A 8 -16.24 -9.84 -0.43
N LEU A 9 -17.11 -10.83 -0.62
CA LEU A 9 -17.13 -12.04 0.22
C LEU A 9 -15.81 -12.82 0.12
N ASP A 10 -15.23 -12.96 -1.08
CA ASP A 10 -13.96 -13.68 -1.25
C ASP A 10 -12.77 -12.94 -0.61
N TYR A 11 -12.73 -11.60 -0.70
CA TYR A 11 -11.72 -10.79 -0.03
C TYR A 11 -11.73 -11.02 1.49
N PHE A 12 -12.91 -10.87 2.12
CA PHE A 12 -13.03 -11.02 3.57
C PHE A 12 -12.79 -12.46 4.04
N ARG A 13 -13.22 -13.47 3.26
CA ARG A 13 -12.99 -14.89 3.58
C ARG A 13 -11.49 -15.24 3.58
N ASN A 14 -10.69 -14.57 2.76
CA ASN A 14 -9.27 -14.88 2.57
C ASN A 14 -8.33 -13.81 3.12
N LEU A 15 -8.79 -12.98 4.08
CA LEU A 15 -7.98 -11.94 4.71
C LEU A 15 -6.67 -12.45 5.33
N VAL A 16 -6.67 -13.70 5.83
CA VAL A 16 -5.50 -14.35 6.44
C VAL A 16 -5.06 -15.60 5.67
N ASN A 17 -5.80 -15.99 4.62
CA ASN A 17 -5.46 -17.15 3.80
C ASN A 17 -4.73 -16.70 2.53
N PHE A 18 -3.43 -16.47 2.67
CA PHE A 18 -2.60 -15.90 1.61
C PHE A 18 -2.32 -16.88 0.45
N THR A 19 -2.59 -18.17 0.61
CA THR A 19 -2.35 -19.19 -0.43
C THR A 19 -3.61 -19.55 -1.23
N ALA A 20 -4.77 -18.99 -0.89
CA ALA A 20 -6.01 -19.27 -1.60
C ALA A 20 -5.90 -18.83 -3.07
N PRO A 21 -6.32 -19.69 -4.03
CA PRO A 21 -6.22 -19.36 -5.46
C PRO A 21 -7.01 -18.09 -5.79
N ILE A 22 -6.49 -17.28 -6.71
CA ILE A 22 -7.11 -16.04 -7.18
C ILE A 22 -6.89 -15.89 -8.69
N THR A 23 -7.88 -15.41 -9.43
CA THR A 23 -7.74 -15.08 -10.85
C THR A 23 -7.28 -13.63 -11.03
N GLU A 24 -6.70 -13.27 -12.18
CA GLU A 24 -6.32 -11.88 -12.46
C GLU A 24 -7.51 -10.89 -12.41
N GLU A 25 -8.68 -11.33 -12.87
CA GLU A 25 -9.91 -10.52 -12.78
C GLU A 25 -10.32 -10.32 -11.31
N ALA A 26 -10.31 -11.39 -10.51
CA ALA A 26 -10.63 -11.31 -9.09
C ALA A 26 -9.61 -10.47 -8.32
N TYR A 27 -8.33 -10.56 -8.65
CA TYR A 27 -7.27 -9.74 -8.08
C TYR A 27 -7.55 -8.24 -8.24
N LYS A 28 -7.83 -7.77 -9.45
CA LYS A 28 -8.14 -6.35 -9.71
C LYS A 28 -9.35 -5.88 -8.91
N ASN A 29 -10.41 -6.70 -8.84
CA ASN A 29 -11.62 -6.37 -8.11
C ASN A 29 -11.40 -6.36 -6.59
N GLN A 30 -10.62 -7.30 -6.06
CA GLN A 30 -10.34 -7.38 -4.62
C GLN A 30 -9.42 -6.27 -4.13
N LEU A 31 -8.48 -5.79 -4.95
CA LEU A 31 -7.71 -4.59 -4.63
C LEU A 31 -8.63 -3.37 -4.44
N TRP A 32 -9.63 -3.21 -5.31
CA TRP A 32 -10.62 -2.15 -5.14
C TRP A 32 -11.49 -2.35 -3.91
N VAL A 33 -11.92 -3.58 -3.62
CA VAL A 33 -12.64 -3.89 -2.38
C VAL A 33 -11.83 -3.46 -1.16
N GLY A 34 -10.55 -3.86 -1.07
CA GLY A 34 -9.68 -3.47 0.05
C GLY A 34 -9.50 -1.96 0.17
N ARG A 35 -9.38 -1.23 -0.94
CA ARG A 35 -9.29 0.24 -0.91
C ARG A 35 -10.60 0.90 -0.48
N LEU A 36 -11.74 0.35 -0.91
CA LEU A 36 -13.06 0.86 -0.54
C LEU A 36 -13.35 0.67 0.95
N THR A 37 -12.86 -0.41 1.59
CA THR A 37 -13.10 -0.64 3.03
C THR A 37 -12.40 0.39 3.90
N ILE A 38 -11.27 0.96 3.45
CA ILE A 38 -10.55 2.02 4.16
C ILE A 38 -10.80 3.43 3.61
N LEU A 39 -11.65 3.58 2.59
CA LEU A 39 -11.92 4.88 1.97
C LEU A 39 -12.32 5.97 2.97
N PRO A 40 -13.20 5.72 3.98
CA PRO A 40 -13.51 6.74 4.99
C PRO A 40 -12.28 7.19 5.78
N PHE A 41 -11.37 6.27 6.10
CA PHE A 41 -10.12 6.58 6.79
C PHE A 41 -9.17 7.37 5.89
N ILE A 42 -9.05 7.00 4.61
CA ILE A 42 -8.25 7.74 3.64
C ILE A 42 -8.76 9.18 3.51
N LEU A 43 -10.07 9.38 3.39
CA LEU A 43 -10.68 10.71 3.28
C LEU A 43 -10.46 11.53 4.56
N LEU A 44 -10.62 10.92 5.74
CA LEU A 44 -10.34 11.55 7.01
C LEU A 44 -8.87 11.99 7.11
N MET A 45 -7.93 11.07 6.84
CA MET A 45 -6.50 11.36 6.90
C MET A 45 -6.09 12.42 5.88
N PHE A 46 -6.69 12.40 4.68
CA PHE A 46 -6.48 13.45 3.68
C PHE A 46 -6.94 14.81 4.19
N GLY A 47 -8.14 14.90 4.77
CA GLY A 47 -8.63 16.13 5.40
C GLY A 47 -7.69 16.64 6.49
N LEU A 48 -7.26 15.77 7.40
CA LEU A 48 -6.32 16.11 8.47
C LEU A 48 -4.95 16.56 7.94
N THR A 49 -4.48 15.95 6.84
CA THR A 49 -3.23 16.34 6.17
C THR A 49 -3.35 17.73 5.54
N MET A 50 -4.48 18.05 4.90
CA MET A 50 -4.72 19.37 4.30
C MET A 50 -4.79 20.51 5.32
N THR A 51 -5.15 20.20 6.57
CA THR A 51 -5.21 21.20 7.66
C THR A 51 -3.94 21.25 8.51
N SER A 52 -2.92 20.45 8.22
CA SER A 52 -1.70 20.33 9.01
C SER A 52 -0.46 20.60 8.17
N ASP A 53 0.56 21.24 8.74
CA ASP A 53 1.86 21.30 8.08
C ASP A 53 2.43 19.88 7.96
N LEU A 54 2.95 19.54 6.78
CA LEU A 54 3.65 18.28 6.52
C LEU A 54 4.79 18.08 7.53
N ASN A 55 5.50 19.13 7.93
CA ASN A 55 6.59 19.06 8.92
C ASN A 55 6.10 18.71 10.34
N SER A 56 4.79 18.63 10.57
CA SER A 56 4.17 18.27 11.84
C SER A 56 3.40 16.95 11.74
N ASN A 57 2.11 16.93 12.12
CA ASN A 57 1.24 15.77 12.09
C ASN A 57 0.83 15.36 10.67
N GLY A 58 0.94 16.26 9.67
CA GLY A 58 0.57 15.98 8.29
C GLY A 58 1.33 14.78 7.71
N PHE A 59 2.63 14.67 7.99
CA PHE A 59 3.42 13.51 7.58
C PHE A 59 2.96 12.21 8.26
N LEU A 60 2.61 12.25 9.55
CA LEU A 60 2.12 11.07 10.27
C LEU A 60 0.79 10.58 9.69
N PHE A 61 -0.13 11.50 9.35
CA PHE A 61 -1.39 11.14 8.68
C PHE A 61 -1.15 10.53 7.30
N PHE A 62 -0.20 11.08 6.53
CA PHE A 62 0.23 10.48 5.27
C PHE A 62 0.80 9.07 5.47
N LEU A 63 1.71 8.89 6.42
CA LEU A 63 2.35 7.61 6.71
C LEU A 63 1.32 6.55 7.12
N VAL A 64 0.40 6.90 8.02
CA VAL A 64 -0.72 6.03 8.44
C VAL A 64 -1.57 5.65 7.23
N THR A 65 -1.87 6.59 6.34
CA THR A 65 -2.65 6.31 5.11
C THR A 65 -1.96 5.27 4.24
N VAL A 66 -0.66 5.43 3.97
CA VAL A 66 0.09 4.48 3.13
C VAL A 66 0.19 3.10 3.79
N ILE A 67 0.38 3.05 5.12
CA ILE A 67 0.37 1.79 5.88
C ILE A 67 -0.99 1.10 5.77
N LEU A 68 -2.10 1.81 5.94
CA LEU A 68 -3.44 1.24 5.81
C LEU A 68 -3.67 0.67 4.42
N VAL A 69 -3.27 1.39 3.36
CA VAL A 69 -3.36 0.91 1.98
C VAL A 69 -2.53 -0.36 1.76
N ALA A 70 -1.31 -0.40 2.32
CA ALA A 70 -0.46 -1.58 2.24
C ALA A 70 -1.08 -2.78 2.96
N ILE A 71 -1.62 -2.58 4.18
CA ILE A 71 -2.28 -3.64 4.97
C ILE A 71 -3.47 -4.24 4.24
N VAL A 72 -4.36 -3.43 3.66
CA VAL A 72 -5.54 -3.96 2.95
C VAL A 72 -5.21 -4.58 1.60
N SER A 73 -4.13 -4.14 0.96
CA SER A 73 -3.70 -4.73 -0.31
C SER A 73 -2.97 -6.05 -0.09
N TYR A 74 -2.25 -6.19 1.04
CA TYR A 74 -1.35 -7.30 1.33
C TYR A 74 -1.95 -8.70 1.10
N PRO A 75 -3.15 -9.06 1.62
CA PRO A 75 -3.70 -10.40 1.44
C PRO A 75 -3.91 -10.77 -0.04
N THR A 76 -4.40 -9.80 -0.82
CA THR A 76 -4.67 -9.97 -2.25
C THR A 76 -3.37 -10.07 -3.05
N GLU A 77 -2.36 -9.25 -2.72
CA GLU A 77 -1.04 -9.28 -3.36
C GLU A 77 -0.33 -10.62 -3.10
N MET A 78 -0.35 -11.13 -1.86
CA MET A 78 0.28 -12.41 -1.51
C MET A 78 -0.34 -13.58 -2.26
N ARG A 79 -1.68 -13.63 -2.36
CA ARG A 79 -2.39 -14.64 -3.16
C ARG A 79 -1.97 -14.60 -4.63
N MET A 80 -1.78 -13.40 -5.17
CA MET A 80 -1.33 -13.24 -6.56
C MET A 80 0.11 -13.72 -6.77
N PHE A 81 1.01 -13.47 -5.80
CA PHE A 81 2.36 -14.04 -5.82
C PHE A 81 2.34 -15.57 -5.84
N HIS A 82 1.56 -16.18 -4.95
CA HIS A 82 1.41 -17.63 -4.88
C HIS A 82 0.83 -18.21 -6.16
N MET A 83 -0.23 -17.61 -6.73
CA MET A 83 -0.83 -18.07 -7.98
C MET A 83 0.17 -18.03 -9.15
N ARG A 84 1.05 -17.02 -9.19
CA ARG A 84 2.10 -16.91 -10.22
C ARG A 84 3.33 -17.78 -9.94
N GLY A 85 3.38 -18.49 -8.82
CA GLY A 85 4.57 -19.23 -8.39
C GLY A 85 5.80 -18.33 -8.16
N LYS A 86 5.59 -17.04 -7.86
CA LYS A 86 6.66 -16.06 -7.63
C LYS A 86 6.81 -15.80 -6.13
N SER A 87 8.05 -15.52 -5.70
CA SER A 87 8.33 -15.16 -4.31
C SER A 87 7.84 -13.73 -3.99
N PRO A 88 7.10 -13.51 -2.89
CA PRO A 88 6.71 -12.17 -2.45
C PRO A 88 7.85 -11.40 -1.75
N LEU A 89 9.01 -12.04 -1.53
CA LEU A 89 10.08 -11.49 -0.70
C LEU A 89 10.54 -10.11 -1.19
N LEU A 90 10.76 -9.94 -2.50
CA LEU A 90 11.22 -8.67 -3.04
C LEU A 90 10.20 -7.56 -2.80
N TYR A 91 8.91 -7.84 -2.97
CA TYR A 91 7.82 -6.90 -2.67
C TYR A 91 7.79 -6.53 -1.18
N GLN A 92 7.93 -7.50 -0.28
CA GLN A 92 7.94 -7.26 1.16
C GLN A 92 9.15 -6.40 1.58
N VAL A 93 10.34 -6.75 1.08
CA VAL A 93 11.58 -6.04 1.38
C VAL A 93 11.54 -4.61 0.87
N THR A 94 11.05 -4.34 -0.35
CA THR A 94 10.98 -2.97 -0.87
C THR A 94 9.94 -2.11 -0.15
N HIS A 95 8.81 -2.67 0.28
CA HIS A 95 7.86 -1.96 1.14
C HIS A 95 8.48 -1.64 2.50
N LEU A 96 9.20 -2.59 3.10
CA LEU A 96 9.90 -2.37 4.35
C LEU A 96 10.97 -1.27 4.23
N ILE A 97 11.82 -1.33 3.19
CA ILE A 97 12.83 -0.31 2.90
C ILE A 97 12.16 1.05 2.67
N PHE A 98 11.05 1.10 1.93
CA PHE A 98 10.29 2.33 1.72
C PHE A 98 9.83 2.95 3.05
N PHE A 99 9.20 2.16 3.93
CA PHE A 99 8.72 2.66 5.23
C PHE A 99 9.86 3.12 6.14
N ILE A 100 10.99 2.40 6.15
CA ILE A 100 12.17 2.80 6.93
C ILE A 100 12.77 4.09 6.36
N ALA A 101 12.93 4.18 5.03
CA ALA A 101 13.52 5.33 4.37
C ALA A 101 12.69 6.61 4.56
N ILE A 102 11.37 6.51 4.40
CA ILE A 102 10.49 7.67 4.57
C ILE A 102 10.43 8.14 6.03
N LEU A 103 10.43 7.21 6.98
CA LEU A 103 10.49 7.54 8.41
C LEU A 103 11.84 8.17 8.78
N GLY A 104 12.95 7.63 8.28
CA GLY A 104 14.28 8.20 8.46
C GLY A 104 14.39 9.61 7.87
N TYR A 105 13.83 9.83 6.68
CA TYR A 105 13.74 11.15 6.06
C TYR A 105 12.95 12.13 6.91
N TYR A 106 11.82 11.70 7.49
CA TYR A 106 11.04 12.52 8.42
C TYR A 106 11.83 12.92 9.67
N ILE A 107 12.47 11.95 10.33
CA ILE A 107 13.29 12.21 11.52
C ILE A 107 14.41 13.19 11.18
N TYR A 108 15.11 12.98 10.05
CA TYR A 108 16.15 13.88 9.59
C TYR A 108 15.63 15.30 9.35
N ALA A 109 14.51 15.45 8.65
CA ALA A 109 13.92 16.76 8.36
C ALA A 109 13.53 17.51 9.64
N VAL A 110 12.91 16.82 10.60
CA VAL A 110 12.56 17.38 11.92
C VAL A 110 13.81 17.81 12.68
N MET A 111 14.86 16.97 12.73
CA MET A 111 16.10 17.26 13.45
C MET A 111 16.91 18.41 12.83
N THR A 112 16.80 18.60 11.52
CA THR A 112 17.55 19.63 10.77
C THR A 112 16.73 20.88 10.45
N HIS A 113 15.47 20.93 10.92
CA HIS A 113 14.51 21.98 10.61
C HIS A 113 14.34 22.21 9.09
N GLN A 114 14.51 21.16 8.29
CA GLN A 114 14.30 21.19 6.85
C GLN A 114 12.84 20.88 6.52
N GLN A 115 12.35 21.43 5.41
CA GLN A 115 11.03 21.13 4.91
C GLN A 115 10.99 19.77 4.22
N LEU A 116 9.96 18.97 4.54
CA LEU A 116 9.66 17.75 3.82
C LEU A 116 9.28 18.08 2.38
N THR A 117 9.98 17.44 1.45
CA THR A 117 9.73 17.62 0.02
C THR A 117 8.88 16.47 -0.49
N LEU A 118 7.70 16.79 -1.04
CA LEU A 118 6.81 15.80 -1.66
C LEU A 118 7.51 14.99 -2.75
N LEU A 119 8.40 15.63 -3.52
CA LEU A 119 9.20 14.98 -4.56
C LEU A 119 10.07 13.84 -3.99
N ALA A 120 10.73 14.04 -2.85
CA ALA A 120 11.56 13.03 -2.21
C ALA A 120 10.72 11.81 -1.78
N ILE A 121 9.52 12.07 -1.25
CA ILE A 121 8.55 11.03 -0.87
C ILE A 121 8.08 10.24 -2.11
N MET A 122 7.75 10.94 -3.20
CA MET A 122 7.32 10.30 -4.45
C MET A 122 8.42 9.41 -5.03
N LEU A 123 9.69 9.88 -5.04
CA LEU A 123 10.83 9.10 -5.51
C LEU A 123 11.05 7.84 -4.67
N ALA A 124 10.92 7.94 -3.34
CA ALA A 124 11.00 6.78 -2.46
C ALA A 124 9.90 5.75 -2.77
N TYR A 125 8.67 6.21 -3.07
CA TYR A 125 7.52 5.35 -3.38
C TYR A 125 7.62 4.60 -4.71
N LEU A 126 8.48 5.06 -5.63
CA LEU A 126 8.73 4.36 -6.89
C LEU A 126 9.37 2.98 -6.67
N ILE A 127 10.18 2.80 -5.62
CA ILE A 127 10.89 1.56 -5.32
C ILE A 127 9.92 0.36 -5.16
N PRO A 128 8.93 0.40 -4.24
CA PRO A 128 7.94 -0.69 -4.14
C PRO A 128 7.08 -0.80 -5.40
N SER A 129 6.73 0.31 -6.05
CA SER A 129 5.91 0.34 -7.26
C SER A 129 6.55 -0.43 -8.44
N PHE A 130 7.85 -0.24 -8.66
CA PHE A 130 8.59 -0.96 -9.70
C PHE A 130 8.74 -2.44 -9.41
N THR A 131 8.89 -2.85 -8.14
CA THR A 131 8.92 -4.28 -7.79
C THR A 131 7.58 -4.97 -7.93
N THR A 132 6.49 -4.24 -7.69
CA THR A 132 5.11 -4.70 -7.91
C THR A 132 4.88 -4.87 -9.41
N LEU A 133 5.31 -3.90 -10.23
CA LEU A 133 5.24 -3.97 -11.69
C LEU A 133 6.11 -5.07 -12.30
N GLY A 134 7.37 -5.17 -11.86
CA GLY A 134 8.35 -6.19 -12.26
C GLY A 134 7.89 -7.61 -11.97
N ASN A 135 7.28 -7.83 -10.80
CA ASN A 135 6.80 -9.16 -10.44
C ASN A 135 5.48 -9.54 -11.12
N TYR A 136 4.57 -8.59 -11.37
CA TYR A 136 3.26 -8.91 -11.93
C TYR A 136 3.14 -8.79 -13.44
N TYR A 137 3.82 -7.83 -14.07
CA TYR A 137 3.52 -7.44 -15.46
C TYR A 137 4.67 -7.65 -16.43
N PHE A 138 5.91 -7.71 -15.95
CA PHE A 138 7.04 -8.11 -16.78
C PHE A 138 7.24 -9.63 -16.64
N LYS A 139 7.01 -10.35 -17.75
CA LYS A 139 7.29 -11.78 -17.91
C LYS A 139 8.77 -11.96 -18.22
#